data_AF-A0A925R8L1-F1
#
_entry.id   AF-A0A925R8L1-F1
#
_cell.length_a   1.000
_cell.length_b   1.000
_cell.length_c   1.000
_cell.angle_alpha   90.00
_cell.angle_beta   90.00
_cell.angle_gamma   90.00
#
_symmetry.space_group_name_H-M   'P 1'
#
loop_
_entity.id
_entity.type
_entity.pdbx_description
1 polymer ?
#
loop_
_entity_poly.entity_id
_entity_poly.type
_entity_poly.pdbx_seq_one_letter_code
_entity_poly.pdbx_strand_id
1 'polypeptide(L)'
;MTEHKRLFNLLTILGPTASGKTRLAVPLAERLCGEIISADSRQVFRGMDIGSGKDLHEYGQVPYHLIDILDAGEEFSVFAFQRLFLEACHDITARRRLPILCGGSGMYLDAALRGYR
;
A
#
# COMPACT_ATOMS: atom_id res chain seq x y z
N MET A 1 8.42 25.14 -19.24
CA MET A 1 8.50 24.36 -17.99
C MET A 1 8.55 22.90 -18.40
N THR A 2 9.72 22.27 -18.26
CA THR A 2 9.97 20.92 -18.79
C THR A 2 9.22 19.90 -17.95
N GLU A 3 8.22 19.22 -18.51
CA GLU A 3 7.61 18.05 -17.87
C GLU A 3 8.71 17.02 -17.62
N HIS A 4 9.09 16.84 -16.35
CA HIS A 4 9.88 15.69 -15.95
C HIS A 4 8.98 14.46 -16.06
N LYS A 5 9.13 13.73 -17.16
CA LYS A 5 8.51 12.41 -17.35
C LYS A 5 8.89 11.56 -16.14
N ARG A 6 7.92 11.24 -15.27
CA ARG A 6 8.16 10.34 -14.13
C ARG A 6 8.63 9.00 -14.68
N LEU A 7 9.89 8.65 -14.38
CA LEU A 7 10.51 7.40 -14.81
C LEU A 7 9.84 6.16 -14.18
N PHE A 8 9.15 6.34 -13.05
CA PHE A 8 8.46 5.29 -12.31
C PHE A 8 7.04 5.74 -11.94
N ASN A 9 6.08 4.84 -12.06
CA ASN A 9 4.67 5.04 -11.72
C ASN A 9 4.26 4.38 -10.38
N LEU A 10 5.17 3.63 -9.76
CA LEU A 10 4.99 2.94 -8.49
C LEU A 10 6.34 2.81 -7.79
N LEU A 11 6.39 3.12 -6.49
CA LEU A 11 7.50 2.75 -5.62
C LEU A 11 7.08 1.58 -4.73
N THR A 12 7.90 0.55 -4.63
CA THR A 12 7.54 -0.67 -3.91
C THR A 12 8.55 -0.97 -2.81
N ILE A 13 8.08 -1.09 -1.56
CA ILE A 13 8.87 -1.35 -0.36
C ILE A 13 8.47 -2.73 0.18
N LEU A 14 9.39 -3.68 0.05
CA LEU A 14 9.17 -5.10 0.34
C LEU A 14 10.05 -5.56 1.49
N GLY A 15 9.58 -6.56 2.21
CA GLY A 15 10.36 -7.17 3.30
C GLY A 15 9.50 -7.98 4.27
N PRO A 16 10.15 -8.81 5.11
CA PRO A 16 9.44 -9.66 6.07
C PRO A 16 8.70 -8.83 7.12
N THR A 17 7.76 -9.45 7.84
CA THR A 17 7.10 -8.82 8.99
C THR A 17 8.15 -8.35 10.00
N ALA A 18 7.88 -7.20 10.66
CA ALA A 18 8.78 -6.56 11.61
C ALA A 18 10.15 -6.07 11.06
N SER A 19 10.32 -5.97 9.74
CA SER A 19 11.55 -5.42 9.13
C SER A 19 11.61 -3.89 9.04
N GLY A 20 10.67 -3.16 9.68
CA GLY A 20 10.64 -1.69 9.68
C GLY A 20 10.18 -1.04 8.37
N LYS A 21 9.37 -1.72 7.55
CA LYS A 21 8.89 -1.19 6.26
C LYS A 21 8.10 0.11 6.41
N THR A 22 7.16 0.18 7.36
CA THR A 22 6.33 1.37 7.61
C THR A 22 7.19 2.58 7.97
N ARG A 23 8.15 2.39 8.89
CA ARG A 23 9.15 3.38 9.28
C ARG A 23 10.00 3.91 8.12
N LEU A 24 10.18 3.13 7.05
CA LEU A 24 10.83 3.59 5.82
C LEU A 24 9.84 4.25 4.85
N ALA A 25 8.64 3.66 4.69
CA ALA A 25 7.64 4.09 3.73
C ALA A 25 7.07 5.47 4.05
N VAL A 26 6.81 5.77 5.32
CA VAL A 26 6.19 7.05 5.74
C VAL A 26 7.08 8.25 5.42
N PRO A 27 8.36 8.33 5.86
CA PRO A 27 9.22 9.45 5.49
C PRO A 27 9.46 9.59 3.99
N LEU A 28 9.45 8.47 3.24
CA LEU A 28 9.55 8.51 1.79
C LEU A 28 8.29 9.08 1.14
N ALA A 29 7.11 8.72 1.63
CA ALA A 29 5.84 9.26 1.15
C ALA A 29 5.77 10.78 1.34
N GLU A 30 6.17 11.28 2.51
CA GLU A 30 6.22 12.72 2.78
C GLU A 30 7.15 13.46 1.80
N ARG A 31 8.35 12.92 1.57
CA ARG A 31 9.36 13.53 0.68
C ARG A 31 9.00 13.48 -0.79
N LEU A 32 8.24 12.46 -1.21
CA LEU A 32 7.92 12.20 -2.61
C LEU A 32 6.50 12.64 -3.00
N CYS A 33 5.77 13.31 -2.08
CA CYS A 33 4.35 13.61 -2.22
C CYS A 33 3.56 12.36 -2.61
N GLY A 34 3.81 11.27 -1.87
CA GLY A 34 3.25 9.95 -2.11
C GLY A 34 2.15 9.56 -1.14
N GLU A 35 1.48 8.47 -1.46
CA GLU A 35 0.45 7.83 -0.64
C GLU A 35 0.74 6.33 -0.56
N ILE A 36 0.51 5.73 0.60
CA ILE A 36 0.90 4.33 0.85
C ILE A 36 -0.27 3.40 0.58
N ILE A 37 -0.06 2.35 -0.21
CA ILE A 37 -1.01 1.24 -0.38
C ILE A 37 -0.45 0.04 0.39
N SER A 38 -1.21 -0.49 1.36
CA SER A 38 -0.78 -1.68 2.10
C SER A 38 -0.87 -2.93 1.23
N ALA A 39 0.20 -3.70 1.18
CA ALA A 39 0.28 -5.06 0.62
C ALA A 39 0.48 -6.10 1.74
N ASP A 40 -0.23 -5.93 2.86
CA ASP A 40 -0.32 -6.90 3.95
C ASP A 40 -1.76 -7.43 4.05
N SER A 41 -1.92 -8.75 3.89
CA SER A 41 -3.23 -9.40 3.89
C SER A 41 -3.94 -9.38 5.23
N ARG A 42 -3.25 -9.06 6.33
CA ARG A 42 -3.85 -8.96 7.66
C ARG A 42 -4.26 -7.52 7.99
N GLN A 43 -3.61 -6.52 7.38
CA GLN A 43 -3.91 -5.12 7.67
C GLN A 43 -5.26 -4.66 7.09
N VAL A 44 -5.84 -5.41 6.16
CA VAL A 44 -7.14 -5.09 5.55
C VAL A 44 -8.31 -5.05 6.55
N PHE A 45 -8.23 -5.79 7.67
CA PHE A 45 -9.36 -6.05 8.59
C PHE A 45 -9.43 -5.13 9.81
N ARG A 46 -10.55 -4.45 10.02
CA ARG A 46 -10.82 -3.56 11.16
C ARG A 46 -10.64 -4.24 12.51
N GLY A 47 -10.05 -3.51 13.46
CA GLY A 47 -9.91 -3.94 14.85
C GLY A 47 -8.89 -5.06 15.08
N MET A 48 -8.13 -5.46 14.05
CA MET A 48 -7.11 -6.52 14.14
C MET A 48 -5.69 -5.95 14.32
N ASP A 49 -5.53 -4.88 15.09
CA ASP A 49 -4.34 -4.01 15.00
C ASP A 49 -3.06 -4.63 15.55
N ILE A 50 -3.11 -5.21 16.76
CA ILE A 50 -1.94 -5.76 17.45
C ILE A 50 -1.34 -6.95 16.69
N GLY A 51 -2.18 -7.90 16.29
CA GLY A 51 -1.73 -9.12 15.61
C GLY A 51 -1.31 -8.91 14.16
N SER A 52 -1.71 -7.78 13.54
CA SER A 52 -1.34 -7.42 12.16
C SER A 52 -0.27 -6.34 12.07
N GLY A 53 0.25 -5.85 13.20
CA GLY A 53 1.27 -4.81 13.23
C GLY A 53 0.81 -3.50 12.59
N LYS A 54 -0.41 -3.06 12.92
CA LYS A 54 -0.95 -1.77 12.47
C LYS A 54 -0.51 -0.65 13.40
N ASP A 55 0.70 -0.19 13.18
CA ASP A 55 1.20 1.02 13.84
C ASP A 55 0.67 2.27 13.11
N LEU A 56 -0.66 2.44 13.07
CA LEU A 56 -1.33 3.52 12.30
C LEU A 56 -0.85 4.92 12.70
N HIS A 57 -0.46 5.09 13.96
CA HIS A 57 0.11 6.33 14.46
C HIS A 57 1.43 6.72 13.75
N GLU A 58 2.18 5.76 13.19
CA GLU A 58 3.39 6.04 12.41
C GLU A 58 3.11 6.78 11.11
N TYR A 59 1.89 6.69 10.56
CA TYR A 59 1.54 7.32 9.28
C TYR A 59 1.39 8.83 9.38
N GLY A 60 1.10 9.37 10.57
CA GLY A 60 0.95 10.82 10.76
C GLY A 60 -0.12 11.42 9.83
N GLN A 61 0.32 12.23 8.87
CA GLN A 61 -0.55 12.86 7.85
C GLN A 61 -0.46 12.19 6.47
N VAL A 62 0.37 11.15 6.33
CA VAL A 62 0.51 10.41 5.08
C VAL A 62 -0.75 9.60 4.82
N PRO A 63 -1.46 9.82 3.69
CA PRO A 63 -2.60 9.00 3.34
C PRO A 63 -2.18 7.54 3.11
N TYR A 64 -3.02 6.62 3.60
CA TYR A 64 -2.85 5.20 3.38
C TYR A 64 -4.13 4.55 2.86
N HIS A 65 -3.96 3.43 2.17
CA HIS A 65 -5.01 2.71 1.47
C HIS A 65 -4.95 1.21 1.82
N LEU A 66 -6.10 0.54 1.71
CA LEU A 66 -6.27 -0.90 1.95
C LEU A 66 -5.92 -1.37 3.37
N ILE A 67 -6.08 -0.47 4.34
CA ILE A 67 -6.04 -0.78 5.77
C ILE A 67 -7.42 -0.47 6.33
N ASP A 68 -7.96 -1.34 7.19
CA ASP A 68 -9.28 -1.14 7.83
C ASP A 68 -10.45 -0.96 6.85
N ILE A 69 -10.40 -1.68 5.72
CA ILE A 69 -11.42 -1.60 4.68
C ILE A 69 -12.49 -2.71 4.77
N LEU A 70 -12.22 -3.77 5.54
CA LEU A 70 -13.13 -4.90 5.77
C LEU A 70 -13.31 -5.16 7.26
N ASP A 71 -14.45 -5.73 7.64
CA ASP A 71 -14.71 -6.26 8.97
C ASP A 71 -14.05 -7.64 9.15
N ALA A 72 -13.73 -7.99 10.39
CA ALA A 72 -13.15 -9.29 10.69
C ALA A 72 -14.12 -10.42 10.33
N GLY A 73 -13.62 -11.43 9.61
CA GLY A 73 -14.42 -12.57 9.14
C GLY A 73 -14.91 -12.45 7.70
N GLU A 74 -14.77 -11.28 7.06
CA GLU A 74 -15.00 -11.13 5.63
C GLU A 74 -13.92 -11.83 4.81
N GLU A 75 -14.29 -12.35 3.64
CA GLU A 75 -13.34 -12.96 2.72
C GLU A 75 -12.58 -11.90 1.92
N PHE A 76 -11.26 -12.03 1.86
CA PHE A 76 -10.42 -11.14 1.05
C PHE A 76 -9.44 -11.92 0.16
N SER A 77 -9.77 -11.96 -1.14
CA SER A 77 -9.00 -12.70 -2.13
C SER A 77 -7.90 -11.87 -2.77
N VAL A 78 -6.93 -12.54 -3.41
CA VAL A 78 -5.88 -11.87 -4.21
C VAL A 78 -6.47 -11.07 -5.37
N PHE A 79 -7.56 -11.55 -5.98
CA PHE A 79 -8.28 -10.80 -7.03
C PHE A 79 -8.94 -9.53 -6.48
N ALA A 80 -9.53 -9.59 -5.29
CA ALA A 80 -10.09 -8.42 -4.62
C ALA A 80 -9.00 -7.39 -4.31
N PHE A 81 -7.85 -7.86 -3.77
CA PHE A 81 -6.68 -7.01 -3.57
C PHE A 81 -6.22 -6.36 -4.87
N GLN A 82 -6.03 -7.11 -5.95
CA GLN A 82 -5.55 -6.58 -7.23
C GLN A 82 -6.46 -5.47 -7.77
N ARG A 83 -7.79 -5.70 -7.73
CA ARG A 83 -8.77 -4.70 -8.16
C ARG A 83 -8.65 -3.41 -7.35
N LEU A 84 -8.68 -3.51 -6.02
CA LEU A 84 -8.60 -2.35 -5.13
C LEU A 84 -7.24 -1.64 -5.20
N PHE A 85 -6.16 -2.38 -5.40
CA PHE A 85 -4.82 -1.83 -5.62
C PHE A 85 -4.78 -0.99 -6.90
N LEU A 86 -5.36 -1.47 -8.00
CA LEU A 86 -5.43 -0.73 -9.26
C LEU A 86 -6.29 0.53 -9.14
N GLU A 87 -7.42 0.43 -8.45
CA GLU A 87 -8.29 1.58 -8.15
C GLU A 87 -7.54 2.65 -7.34
N ALA A 88 -6.87 2.26 -6.25
CA ALA A 88 -6.06 3.16 -5.44
C ALA A 88 -4.91 3.79 -6.23
N CYS A 89 -4.18 3.00 -7.04
CA CYS A 89 -3.11 3.50 -7.89
C CYS A 89 -3.61 4.55 -8.89
N HIS A 90 -4.77 4.31 -9.52
CA HIS A 90 -5.38 5.24 -10.45
C HIS A 90 -5.79 6.54 -9.77
N ASP A 91 -6.48 6.46 -8.62
CA ASP A 91 -6.91 7.63 -7.84
C ASP A 91 -5.72 8.49 -7.36
N ILE A 92 -4.68 7.87 -6.80
CA ILE A 92 -3.44 8.56 -6.37
C ILE A 92 -2.76 9.25 -7.56
N THR A 93 -2.66 8.55 -8.69
CA THR A 93 -2.00 9.09 -9.89
C THR A 93 -2.81 10.23 -10.51
N ALA A 94 -4.14 10.14 -10.51
CA ALA A 94 -5.04 11.22 -10.96
C ALA A 94 -4.86 12.49 -10.13
N ARG A 95 -4.55 12.36 -8.82
CA ARG A 95 -4.16 13.47 -7.94
C ARG A 95 -2.71 13.94 -8.11
N ARG A 96 -1.97 13.42 -9.11
CA ARG A 96 -0.54 13.69 -9.36
C ARG A 96 0.38 13.32 -8.19
N ARG A 97 0.00 12.35 -7.37
CA ARG A 97 0.80 11.84 -6.24
C ARG A 97 1.50 10.53 -6.61
N LEU A 98 2.47 10.09 -5.81
CA LEU A 98 3.19 8.83 -6.04
C LEU A 98 2.51 7.67 -5.29
N PRO A 99 2.02 6.63 -5.98
CA PRO A 99 1.63 5.40 -5.29
C PRO A 99 2.87 4.71 -4.71
N ILE A 100 2.79 4.33 -3.43
CA ILE A 100 3.84 3.60 -2.73
C ILE A 100 3.27 2.30 -2.18
N LEU A 101 3.60 1.17 -2.79
CA LEU A 101 3.19 -0.15 -2.30
C LEU A 101 4.11 -0.57 -1.14
N CYS A 102 3.55 -0.85 0.03
CA CYS A 102 4.34 -1.27 1.21
C CYS A 102 3.75 -2.56 1.80
N GLY A 103 4.53 -3.63 1.88
CA GLY A 103 4.03 -4.88 2.44
C GLY A 103 4.96 -6.08 2.24
N GLY A 104 4.48 -7.25 2.66
CA GLY A 104 5.25 -8.50 2.63
C GLY A 104 4.51 -9.70 2.05
N SER A 105 3.24 -9.56 1.65
CA SER A 105 2.45 -10.68 1.11
C SER A 105 2.85 -10.99 -0.32
N GLY A 106 3.64 -12.04 -0.55
CA GLY A 106 4.19 -12.40 -1.86
C GLY A 106 3.15 -12.49 -2.99
N MET A 107 1.97 -13.08 -2.72
CA MET A 107 0.89 -13.17 -3.71
C MET A 107 0.30 -11.80 -4.09
N TYR A 108 0.24 -10.84 -3.16
CA TYR A 108 -0.23 -9.49 -3.47
C TYR A 108 0.76 -8.75 -4.36
N LEU A 109 2.06 -8.95 -4.11
CA LEU A 109 3.11 -8.37 -4.94
C LEU A 109 3.09 -8.93 -6.35
N ASP A 110 2.95 -10.25 -6.48
CA ASP A 110 2.83 -10.91 -7.77
C ASP A 110 1.61 -10.36 -8.54
N ALA A 111 0.46 -10.25 -7.86
CA ALA A 111 -0.75 -9.72 -8.45
C ALA A 111 -0.67 -8.25 -8.87
N ALA A 112 -0.03 -7.42 -8.05
CA ALA A 112 0.17 -5.99 -8.32
C ALA A 112 1.18 -5.74 -9.45
N LEU A 113 2.26 -6.52 -9.52
CA LEU A 113 3.40 -6.24 -10.40
C LEU A 113 3.36 -7.01 -11.73
N ARG A 114 2.77 -8.20 -11.76
CA ARG A 114 2.81 -9.09 -12.93
C ARG A 114 1.46 -9.33 -13.59
N GLY A 115 0.38 -8.87 -12.96
CA GLY A 115 -0.98 -9.13 -13.44
C GLY A 115 -1.35 -10.60 -13.22
N TYR A 116 -1.81 -10.92 -12.00
CA TYR A 116 -2.29 -12.25 -11.66
C TYR A 116 -3.31 -12.74 -12.69
N ARG A 117 -3.17 -13.98 -13.20
CA ARG A 117 -4.08 -14.62 -14.14
C ARG A 117 -4.65 -15.90 -13.52
#